data_AF-A0A525K5G8-F1
#
_entry.id   AF-A0A525K5G8-F1
#
_cell.length_a   1.000
_cell.length_b   1.000
_cell.length_c   1.000
_cell.angle_alpha   90.00
_cell.angle_beta   90.00
_cell.angle_gamma   90.00
#
_symmetry.space_group_name_H-M   'P 1'
#
loop_
_entity.id
_entity.type
_entity.pdbx_description
1 polymer ?
#
loop_
_entity_poly.entity_id
_entity_poly.type
_entity_poly.pdbx_seq_one_letter_code
_entity_poly.pdbx_strand_id
1 'polypeptide(L)'
;EPWQLGMYVRAYAYMRSHGADGLRQVAEDAVLNANYIKARLAAEMTPAFPDGPCMHEALFDDAWLEGTGVTTLDFAKAMIDEGFHPMTMYFPLVVHGAMLIEPTETESKRELDRFCDALLALAKAAKAGDAERFTGAPYLAPMRRLDETQAARKPKLTWRPEAATPLAAE
;
A
#
# COMPACT_ATOMS: atom_id res chain seq x y z
N GLU A 1 -11.04 6.47 -30.88
CA GLU A 1 -9.90 7.25 -30.36
C GLU A 1 -8.54 6.64 -30.74
N PRO A 2 -7.79 7.22 -31.70
CA PRO A 2 -6.49 6.73 -32.16
C PRO A 2 -5.45 6.53 -31.05
N TRP A 3 -5.58 7.25 -29.93
CA TRP A 3 -4.66 7.22 -28.80
C TRP A 3 -4.71 5.93 -27.96
N GLN A 4 -5.79 5.15 -28.06
CA GLN A 4 -5.94 3.90 -27.29
C GLN A 4 -5.33 2.67 -27.98
N LEU A 5 -4.91 2.80 -29.24
CA LEU A 5 -4.38 1.68 -30.04
C LEU A 5 -3.24 0.94 -29.32
N GLY A 6 -2.31 1.67 -28.69
CA GLY A 6 -1.20 1.07 -27.94
C GLY A 6 -1.66 0.22 -26.76
N MET A 7 -2.73 0.61 -26.06
CA MET A 7 -3.29 -0.17 -24.95
C MET A 7 -3.96 -1.45 -25.44
N TYR A 8 -4.69 -1.38 -26.56
CA TYR A 8 -5.27 -2.58 -27.17
C TYR A 8 -4.21 -3.57 -27.64
N VAL A 9 -3.12 -3.09 -28.23
CA VAL A 9 -2.01 -3.96 -28.65
C VAL A 9 -1.36 -4.64 -27.45
N ARG A 10 -1.14 -3.94 -26.33
CA ARG A 10 -0.58 -4.53 -25.10
C ARG A 10 -1.51 -5.59 -24.51
N ALA A 11 -2.80 -5.29 -24.35
CA ALA A 11 -3.78 -6.23 -23.84
C ALA A 11 -3.90 -7.47 -24.74
N TYR A 12 -3.93 -7.27 -26.06
CA TYR A 12 -3.95 -8.37 -27.02
C TYR A 12 -2.68 -9.23 -26.94
N ALA A 13 -1.50 -8.61 -26.88
CA ALA A 13 -0.24 -9.32 -26.73
C ALA A 13 -0.21 -10.15 -25.43
N TYR A 14 -0.70 -9.60 -24.32
CA TYR A 14 -0.83 -10.32 -23.04
C TYR A 14 -1.73 -11.56 -23.17
N MET A 15 -2.97 -11.36 -23.64
CA MET A 15 -3.93 -12.47 -23.82
C MET A 15 -3.39 -13.56 -24.77
N ARG A 16 -2.72 -13.15 -25.85
CA ARG A 16 -2.15 -14.09 -26.82
C ARG A 16 -0.90 -14.81 -26.32
N SER A 17 -0.13 -14.20 -25.42
CA SER A 17 1.07 -14.82 -24.83
C SER A 17 0.72 -15.86 -23.78
N HIS A 18 -0.34 -15.61 -22.98
CA HIS A 18 -0.80 -16.55 -21.95
C HIS A 18 -1.68 -17.67 -22.53
N GLY A 19 -2.50 -17.40 -23.54
CA GLY A 19 -3.52 -18.35 -23.97
C GLY A 19 -4.65 -18.52 -22.94
N ALA A 20 -5.62 -19.39 -23.22
CA ALA A 20 -6.78 -19.56 -22.35
C ALA A 20 -6.43 -20.27 -21.03
N ASP A 21 -5.54 -21.25 -21.09
CA ASP A 21 -4.98 -21.98 -19.96
C ASP A 21 -4.09 -21.09 -19.09
N GLY A 22 -3.20 -20.29 -19.68
CA GLY A 22 -2.37 -19.35 -18.92
C GLY A 22 -3.17 -18.25 -18.24
N LEU A 23 -4.22 -17.72 -18.88
CA LEU A 23 -5.10 -16.72 -18.25
C LEU A 23 -5.90 -17.30 -17.07
N ARG A 24 -6.27 -18.58 -17.16
CA ARG A 24 -6.89 -19.29 -16.04
C ARG A 24 -5.90 -19.41 -14.88
N GLN A 25 -4.66 -19.83 -15.16
CA GLN A 25 -3.62 -19.94 -14.15
C GLN A 25 -3.34 -18.58 -13.48
N VAL A 26 -3.24 -17.50 -14.25
CA VAL A 26 -3.11 -16.12 -13.75
C VAL A 26 -4.18 -15.81 -12.70
N ALA A 27 -5.45 -16.10 -13.00
CA ALA A 27 -6.54 -15.83 -12.07
C ALA A 27 -6.48 -16.73 -10.82
N GLU A 28 -6.15 -18.02 -10.98
CA GLU A 28 -6.03 -18.98 -9.87
C GLU A 28 -4.87 -18.60 -8.94
N ASP A 29 -3.71 -18.21 -9.49
CA ASP A 29 -2.52 -17.82 -8.73
C ASP A 29 -2.71 -16.48 -8.01
N ALA A 30 -3.39 -15.50 -8.62
CA ALA A 30 -3.72 -14.23 -7.96
C ALA A 30 -4.62 -14.46 -6.72
N VAL A 31 -5.64 -15.30 -6.85
CA VAL A 31 -6.52 -15.68 -5.72
C VAL A 31 -5.76 -16.46 -4.65
N LEU A 32 -4.89 -17.38 -5.06
CA LEU A 32 -4.06 -18.16 -4.14
C LEU A 32 -3.12 -17.25 -3.32
N ASN A 33 -2.45 -16.31 -3.98
CA ASN A 33 -1.53 -15.37 -3.32
C ASN A 33 -2.24 -14.49 -2.30
N ALA A 34 -3.44 -13.98 -2.64
CA ALA A 34 -4.22 -13.17 -1.70
C ALA A 34 -4.68 -13.96 -0.47
N ASN A 35 -5.17 -15.20 -0.67
CA ASN A 35 -5.56 -16.07 0.43
C ASN A 35 -4.37 -16.51 1.28
N TYR A 36 -3.19 -16.68 0.68
CA TYR A 36 -1.96 -16.94 1.40
C TYR A 36 -1.61 -15.78 2.35
N ILE A 37 -1.67 -14.54 1.87
CA ILE A 37 -1.49 -13.34 2.70
C ILE A 37 -2.54 -13.28 3.82
N LYS A 38 -3.83 -13.49 3.48
CA LYS A 38 -4.93 -13.52 4.46
C LYS A 38 -4.62 -14.49 5.60
N ALA A 39 -4.25 -15.72 5.27
CA ALA A 39 -3.96 -16.76 6.25
C ALA A 39 -2.73 -16.44 7.12
N ARG A 40 -1.68 -15.85 6.51
CA ARG A 40 -0.44 -15.49 7.23
C ARG A 40 -0.64 -14.33 8.20
N LEU A 41 -1.43 -13.33 7.82
CA LEU A 41 -1.60 -12.11 8.61
C LEU A 41 -2.73 -12.20 9.64
N ALA A 42 -3.70 -13.12 9.46
CA ALA A 42 -4.88 -13.26 10.33
C ALA A 42 -4.55 -13.48 11.83
N ALA A 43 -3.34 -13.90 12.17
CA ALA A 43 -2.90 -14.05 13.57
C ALA A 43 -2.67 -12.70 14.27
N GLU A 44 -2.29 -11.65 13.52
CA GLU A 44 -1.95 -10.35 14.09
C GLU A 44 -2.83 -9.21 13.57
N MET A 45 -3.32 -9.30 12.34
CA MET A 45 -4.19 -8.32 11.71
C MET A 45 -5.58 -8.92 11.55
N THR A 46 -6.62 -8.13 11.82
CA THR A 46 -8.02 -8.56 11.74
C THR A 46 -8.51 -8.55 10.30
N PRO A 47 -8.87 -9.69 9.68
CA PRO A 47 -9.48 -9.70 8.37
C PRO A 47 -10.91 -9.12 8.46
N ALA A 48 -11.24 -8.15 7.60
CA ALA A 48 -12.54 -7.48 7.62
C ALA A 48 -13.70 -8.44 7.29
N PHE A 49 -13.42 -9.47 6.49
CA PHE A 49 -14.34 -10.57 6.19
C PHE A 49 -13.68 -11.89 6.62
N PRO A 50 -13.90 -12.35 7.86
CA PRO A 50 -13.23 -13.54 8.39
C PRO A 50 -13.71 -14.82 7.70
N ASP A 51 -14.97 -14.87 7.29
CA ASP A 51 -15.59 -16.05 6.69
C ASP A 51 -15.11 -16.29 5.26
N GLY A 52 -14.74 -17.54 4.97
CA GLY A 52 -14.41 -18.01 3.63
C GLY A 52 -13.11 -17.46 3.04
N PRO A 53 -12.74 -17.94 1.83
CA PRO A 53 -11.62 -17.40 1.09
C PRO A 53 -11.96 -16.02 0.49
N CYS A 54 -10.96 -15.17 0.34
CA CYS A 54 -11.09 -13.96 -0.47
C CYS A 54 -10.81 -14.26 -1.95
N MET A 55 -11.05 -13.29 -2.84
CA MET A 55 -10.70 -13.42 -4.26
C MET A 55 -9.24 -12.96 -4.47
N HIS A 56 -8.98 -12.05 -5.41
CA HIS A 56 -7.61 -11.60 -5.76
C HIS A 56 -7.01 -10.59 -4.78
N GLU A 57 -7.77 -10.16 -3.78
CA GLU A 57 -7.37 -9.18 -2.77
C GLU A 57 -7.81 -9.62 -1.37
N ALA A 58 -7.03 -9.23 -0.35
CA ALA A 58 -7.31 -9.47 1.06
C ALA A 58 -7.53 -8.14 1.78
N LEU A 59 -8.61 -8.06 2.56
CA LEU A 59 -9.01 -6.84 3.26
C LEU A 59 -8.89 -7.01 4.78
N PHE A 60 -8.24 -6.05 5.43
CA PHE A 60 -8.08 -5.96 6.88
C PHE A 60 -8.66 -4.65 7.40
N ASP A 61 -9.16 -4.67 8.64
CA ASP A 61 -9.58 -3.46 9.37
C ASP A 61 -8.49 -2.98 10.33
N ASP A 62 -8.73 -1.85 11.00
CA ASP A 62 -7.82 -1.26 11.99
C ASP A 62 -8.14 -1.62 13.45
N ALA A 63 -9.04 -2.57 13.73
CA ALA A 63 -9.42 -2.93 15.10
C ALA A 63 -8.22 -3.42 15.93
N TRP A 64 -7.24 -4.06 15.28
CA TRP A 64 -6.01 -4.53 15.94
C TRP A 64 -5.02 -3.40 16.28
N LEU A 65 -5.23 -2.19 15.77
CA LEU A 65 -4.48 -0.97 16.12
C LEU A 65 -5.16 -0.19 17.26
N GLU A 66 -6.39 -0.51 17.63
CA GLU A 66 -7.11 0.20 18.69
C GLU A 66 -6.33 0.17 20.01
N GLY A 67 -6.17 1.33 20.66
CA GLY A 67 -5.42 1.46 21.91
C GLY A 67 -3.90 1.53 21.78
N THR A 68 -3.32 1.33 20.58
CA THR A 68 -1.86 1.42 20.36
C THR A 68 -1.36 2.87 20.18
N GLY A 69 -2.26 3.80 19.86
CA GLY A 69 -1.92 5.17 19.50
C GLY A 69 -1.35 5.33 18.07
N VAL A 70 -1.28 4.24 17.30
CA VAL A 70 -0.83 4.22 15.91
C VAL A 70 -2.05 4.26 14.98
N THR A 71 -2.09 5.22 14.05
CA THR A 71 -3.14 5.25 13.03
C THR A 71 -2.80 4.36 11.84
N THR A 72 -3.80 3.99 11.04
CA THR A 72 -3.58 3.24 9.79
C THR A 72 -2.61 3.97 8.85
N LEU A 73 -2.70 5.31 8.77
CA LEU A 73 -1.76 6.12 7.97
C LEU A 73 -0.33 5.99 8.49
N ASP A 74 -0.14 6.02 9.81
CA ASP A 74 1.20 5.88 10.41
C ASP A 74 1.78 4.49 10.10
N PHE A 75 0.96 3.45 10.18
CA PHE A 75 1.34 2.10 9.81
C PHE A 75 1.76 2.00 8.33
N ALA A 76 0.97 2.58 7.42
CA ALA A 76 1.30 2.67 6.01
C ALA A 76 2.63 3.42 5.78
N LYS A 77 2.88 4.53 6.49
CA LYS A 77 4.16 5.24 6.36
C LYS A 77 5.35 4.43 6.88
N ALA A 78 5.17 3.62 7.94
CA ALA A 78 6.22 2.75 8.44
C ALA A 78 6.60 1.64 7.44
N MET A 79 5.66 1.14 6.62
CA MET A 79 5.97 0.17 5.57
C MET A 79 7.00 0.67 4.56
N ILE A 80 7.04 2.00 4.32
CA ILE A 80 8.00 2.61 3.39
C ILE A 80 9.44 2.41 3.90
N ASP A 81 9.66 2.49 5.21
CA ASP A 81 10.97 2.26 5.81
C ASP A 81 11.39 0.78 5.75
N GLU A 82 10.42 -0.15 5.71
CA GLU A 82 10.65 -1.58 5.44
C GLU A 82 10.89 -1.88 3.95
N GLY A 83 10.86 -0.85 3.08
CA GLY A 83 11.10 -0.97 1.64
C GLY A 83 9.87 -1.41 0.84
N PHE A 84 8.67 -1.34 1.41
CA PHE A 84 7.42 -1.68 0.72
C PHE A 84 6.59 -0.44 0.40
N HIS A 85 6.00 -0.42 -0.80
CA HIS A 85 4.93 0.51 -1.09
C HIS A 85 3.72 0.12 -0.21
N PRO A 86 3.03 1.09 0.42
CA PRO A 86 1.85 0.79 1.23
C PRO A 86 0.74 0.15 0.40
N MET A 87 -0.09 -0.65 1.06
CA MET A 87 -1.31 -1.19 0.47
C MET A 87 -2.34 -0.08 0.21
N THR A 88 -3.44 -0.41 -0.46
CA THR A 88 -4.55 0.54 -0.62
C THR A 88 -5.18 0.80 0.74
N MET A 89 -5.33 2.08 1.08
CA MET A 89 -5.82 2.54 2.38
C MET A 89 -7.18 3.22 2.26
N TYR A 90 -8.01 3.11 3.29
CA TYR A 90 -9.28 3.83 3.42
C TYR A 90 -10.32 3.53 2.32
N PHE A 91 -10.15 2.39 1.64
CA PHE A 91 -11.11 1.87 0.68
C PHE A 91 -11.20 0.34 0.80
N PRO A 92 -12.41 -0.25 0.74
CA PRO A 92 -13.73 0.38 0.60
C PRO A 92 -14.18 1.12 1.87
N LEU A 93 -15.04 2.14 1.71
CA LEU A 93 -15.50 3.00 2.82
C LEU A 93 -16.35 2.30 3.89
N VAL A 94 -16.80 1.07 3.62
CA VAL A 94 -17.59 0.27 4.56
C VAL A 94 -16.74 -0.42 5.63
N VAL A 95 -15.41 -0.36 5.51
CA VAL A 95 -14.45 -0.93 6.47
C VAL A 95 -13.63 0.19 7.10
N HIS A 96 -13.67 0.28 8.42
CA HIS A 96 -12.91 1.27 9.18
C HIS A 96 -11.40 0.97 9.08
N GLY A 97 -10.61 2.00 8.78
CA GLY A 97 -9.18 1.87 8.57
C GLY A 97 -8.79 0.79 7.56
N ALA A 98 -9.60 0.63 6.51
CA ALA A 98 -9.41 -0.40 5.50
C ALA A 98 -7.97 -0.47 4.97
N MET A 99 -7.38 -1.67 5.03
CA MET A 99 -6.10 -2.05 4.46
C MET A 99 -6.34 -3.15 3.43
N LEU A 100 -6.33 -2.77 2.15
CA LEU A 100 -6.62 -3.65 1.02
C LEU A 100 -5.31 -4.04 0.31
N ILE A 101 -5.01 -5.34 0.34
CA ILE A 101 -3.77 -5.92 -0.16
C ILE A 101 -4.06 -6.80 -1.38
N GLU A 102 -3.51 -6.44 -2.54
CA GLU A 102 -3.61 -7.19 -3.79
C GLU A 102 -2.19 -7.59 -4.27
N PRO A 103 -1.75 -8.84 -4.06
CA PRO A 103 -0.39 -9.26 -4.45
C PRO A 103 -0.23 -9.55 -5.94
N THR A 104 -1.32 -9.78 -6.67
CA THR A 104 -1.32 -10.33 -8.04
C THR A 104 -0.65 -11.71 -8.15
N GLU A 105 -0.69 -12.31 -9.33
CA GLU A 105 -0.10 -13.61 -9.65
C GLU A 105 1.42 -13.55 -9.87
N THR A 106 1.94 -12.37 -10.23
CA THR A 106 3.33 -12.23 -10.68
C THR A 106 4.34 -12.22 -9.54
N GLU A 107 3.87 -11.98 -8.30
CA GLU A 107 4.72 -11.96 -7.12
C GLU A 107 5.07 -13.37 -6.64
N SER A 108 6.36 -13.61 -6.41
CA SER A 108 6.84 -14.91 -5.95
C SER A 108 6.48 -15.14 -4.48
N LYS A 109 6.30 -16.40 -4.08
CA LYS A 109 6.11 -16.78 -2.67
C LYS A 109 7.14 -16.14 -1.73
N ARG A 110 8.40 -16.04 -2.15
CA ARG A 110 9.46 -15.42 -1.36
C ARG A 110 9.17 -13.94 -1.06
N GLU A 111 8.66 -13.20 -2.04
CA GLU A 111 8.30 -11.79 -1.84
C GLU A 111 7.05 -11.66 -0.97
N LEU A 112 6.05 -12.55 -1.14
CA LEU A 112 4.90 -12.62 -0.24
C LEU A 112 5.32 -12.90 1.21
N ASP A 113 6.29 -13.81 1.40
CA ASP A 113 6.84 -14.13 2.72
C ASP A 113 7.50 -12.90 3.35
N ARG A 114 8.37 -12.23 2.62
CA ARG A 114 9.04 -11.00 3.07
C ARG A 114 8.04 -9.90 3.43
N PHE A 115 7.01 -9.73 2.60
CA PHE A 115 5.95 -8.75 2.83
C PHE A 115 5.15 -9.08 4.10
N CYS A 116 4.71 -10.33 4.25
CA CYS A 116 4.00 -10.76 5.45
C CYS A 116 4.86 -10.63 6.70
N ASP A 117 6.14 -11.00 6.65
CA ASP A 117 7.03 -10.91 7.81
C ASP A 117 7.28 -9.46 8.23
N ALA A 118 7.42 -8.53 7.28
CA ALA A 118 7.52 -7.10 7.56
C ALA A 118 6.24 -6.57 8.22
N LEU A 119 5.06 -6.91 7.69
CA LEU A 119 3.78 -6.51 8.26
C LEU A 119 3.56 -7.07 9.67
N LEU A 120 3.89 -8.34 9.90
CA LEU A 120 3.80 -8.98 11.21
C LEU A 120 4.76 -8.32 12.21
N ALA A 121 5.97 -7.96 11.79
CA ALA A 121 6.93 -7.25 12.63
C ALA A 121 6.41 -5.85 13.02
N LEU A 122 5.87 -5.10 12.05
CA LEU A 122 5.26 -3.80 12.31
C LEU A 122 4.02 -3.93 13.22
N ALA A 123 3.14 -4.90 12.97
CA ALA A 123 1.94 -5.11 13.77
C ALA A 123 2.28 -5.43 15.23
N LYS A 124 3.28 -6.28 15.45
CA LYS A 124 3.81 -6.58 16.79
C LYS A 124 4.43 -5.37 17.46
N ALA A 125 5.20 -4.56 16.74
CA ALA A 125 5.80 -3.34 17.27
C ALA A 125 4.72 -2.32 17.69
N ALA A 126 3.68 -2.14 16.88
CA ALA A 126 2.54 -1.28 17.22
C ALA A 126 1.84 -1.76 18.50
N LYS A 127 1.53 -3.06 18.60
CA LYS A 127 0.90 -3.66 19.80
C LYS A 127 1.80 -3.63 21.03
N ALA A 128 3.12 -3.65 20.86
CA ALA A 128 4.09 -3.52 21.94
C ALA A 128 4.24 -2.07 22.46
N GLY A 129 3.59 -1.09 21.82
CA GLY A 129 3.63 0.31 22.24
C GLY A 129 4.80 1.11 21.66
N ASP A 130 5.47 0.63 20.61
CA ASP A 130 6.54 1.35 19.90
C ASP A 130 5.96 2.42 18.96
N ALA A 131 5.12 3.32 19.51
CA ALA A 131 4.40 4.32 18.72
C ALA A 131 5.35 5.33 18.04
N GLU A 132 6.51 5.61 18.66
CA GLU A 132 7.50 6.55 18.12
C GLU A 132 8.00 6.12 16.73
N ARG A 133 8.17 4.81 16.51
CA ARG A 133 8.55 4.25 15.21
C ARG A 133 7.55 4.59 14.10
N PHE A 134 6.28 4.78 14.42
CA PHE A 134 5.23 5.03 13.44
C PHE A 134 4.96 6.52 13.22
N THR A 135 4.95 7.31 14.29
CA THR A 135 4.56 8.74 14.22
C THR A 135 5.47 9.56 13.30
N GLY A 136 6.78 9.30 13.31
CA GLY A 136 7.74 10.04 12.47
C GLY A 136 8.06 9.38 11.13
N ALA A 137 7.57 8.18 10.86
CA ALA A 137 7.81 7.49 9.60
C ALA A 137 7.22 8.26 8.40
N PRO A 138 7.85 8.23 7.21
CA PRO A 138 9.07 7.50 6.90
C PRO A 138 10.34 8.28 7.30
N TYR A 139 11.34 7.57 7.81
CA TYR A 139 12.66 8.11 8.17
C TYR A 139 13.72 7.89 7.10
N LEU A 140 13.63 6.79 6.34
CA LEU A 140 14.63 6.37 5.36
C LEU A 140 14.30 6.86 3.94
N ALA A 141 13.07 7.32 3.71
CA ALA A 141 12.65 7.88 2.43
C ALA A 141 13.38 9.20 2.12
N PRO A 142 13.55 9.56 0.82
CA PRO A 142 14.18 10.82 0.43
C PRO A 142 13.50 12.07 1.00
N MET A 143 12.21 11.97 1.30
CA MET A 143 11.39 13.02 1.89
C MET A 143 10.56 12.43 3.03
N ARG A 144 10.39 13.21 4.11
CA ARG A 144 9.47 12.89 5.21
C ARG A 144 8.04 13.25 4.83
N ARG A 145 7.12 13.13 5.80
CA ARG A 145 5.72 13.56 5.65
C ARG A 145 5.63 15.00 5.14
N LEU A 146 4.87 15.18 4.07
CA LEU A 146 4.61 16.48 3.49
C LEU A 146 3.48 17.18 4.27
N ASP A 147 3.53 18.51 4.32
CA ASP A 147 2.43 19.30 4.90
C ASP A 147 1.28 19.42 3.88
N GLU A 148 0.38 18.43 3.93
CA GLU A 148 -0.80 18.37 3.07
C GLU A 148 -1.75 19.55 3.33
N THR A 149 -1.80 20.07 4.56
CA THR A 149 -2.65 21.22 4.91
C THR A 149 -2.14 22.48 4.25
N GLN A 150 -0.84 22.74 4.33
CA GLN A 150 -0.23 23.87 3.65
C GLN A 150 -0.34 23.74 2.14
N ALA A 151 -0.09 22.55 1.58
CA ALA A 151 -0.21 22.31 0.14
C ALA A 151 -1.63 22.56 -0.37
N ALA A 152 -2.66 22.13 0.36
CA ALA A 152 -4.06 22.37 0.01
C ALA A 152 -4.46 23.85 0.13
N ARG A 153 -3.98 24.55 1.18
CA ARG A 153 -4.32 25.96 1.43
C ARG A 153 -3.52 26.95 0.58
N LYS A 154 -2.29 26.61 0.21
CA LYS A 154 -1.34 27.47 -0.54
C LYS A 154 -0.66 26.67 -1.66
N PRO A 155 -1.42 26.19 -2.67
CA PRO A 155 -0.88 25.30 -3.69
C PRO A 155 0.12 26.03 -4.60
N LYS A 156 1.33 25.51 -4.68
CA LYS A 156 2.35 25.91 -5.67
C LYS A 156 2.30 24.95 -6.86
N LEU A 157 1.45 25.25 -7.84
CA LEU A 157 1.15 24.34 -8.97
C LEU A 157 2.17 24.35 -10.10
N THR A 158 2.94 25.44 -10.23
CA THR A 158 3.99 25.55 -11.23
C THR A 158 5.27 26.05 -10.59
N TRP A 159 6.40 25.59 -11.12
CA TRP A 159 7.68 26.16 -10.75
C TRP A 159 7.75 27.61 -11.23
N ARG A 160 8.20 28.51 -10.35
CA ARG A 160 8.53 29.89 -10.68
C ARG A 160 9.89 30.19 -10.06
N PRO A 161 10.78 30.89 -10.76
CA PRO A 161 12.03 31.33 -10.17
C PRO A 161 11.72 32.21 -8.95
N GLU A 162 12.45 31.98 -7.86
CA GLU A 162 12.32 32.81 -6.67
C GLU A 162 12.83 34.21 -7.01
N ALA A 163 12.07 35.25 -6.68
CA ALA A 163 12.49 36.62 -6.96
C ALA A 163 13.81 36.87 -6.19
N ALA A 164 14.83 37.33 -6.90
CA ALA A 164 16.12 37.65 -6.29
C ALA A 164 15.89 38.58 -5.08
N THR A 165 16.35 38.15 -3.91
CA THR A 165 16.33 38.99 -2.71
C THR A 165 17.13 40.26 -3.04
N PRO A 166 16.56 41.47 -2.88
CA PRO A 166 17.35 42.67 -3.09
C PRO A 166 18.50 42.63 -2.09
N LEU A 167 19.75 42.69 -2.59
CA LEU A 167 20.88 43.07 -1.76
C LEU A 167 20.53 44.41 -1.13
N ALA A 168 20.38 44.45 0.19
CA ALA A 168 20.19 45.69 0.91
C ALA A 168 21.35 46.62 0.55
N ALA A 169 21.04 47.72 -0.13
CA ALA A 169 22.00 48.78 -0.39
C ALA A 169 22.27 49.48 0.94
N GLU A 170 23.55 49.50 1.35
CA GLU A 170 24.07 50.36 2.43
C GLU A 170 23.89 51.84 2.11
#